data_AF-R0LPL2-F1
#
_entry.id   AF-R0LPL2-F1
#
_cell.length_a   1.000
_cell.length_b   1.000
_cell.length_c   1.000
_cell.angle_alpha   90.00
_cell.angle_beta   90.00
_cell.angle_gamma   90.00
#
_symmetry.space_group_name_H-M   'P 1'
#
loop_
_entity.id
_entity.type
_entity.pdbx_description
1 polymer ?
#
loop_
_entity_poly.entity_id
_entity_poly.type
_entity_poly.pdbx_seq_one_letter_code
_entity_poly.pdbx_strand_id
1 'polypeptide(L)'
;MDSIYKLKIFVMLLSVATFTVMVILNAGNATGLFKGLFRTTPGNISDKYNTDFTPAGWTFLIWNVIYAWQLAWLLYALSGICRRY
;
A
#
# COMPACT_ATOMS: atom_id res chain seq x y z
N MET A 1 14.96 -24.11 -17.69
CA MET A 1 13.80 -23.96 -16.78
C MET A 1 14.19 -23.27 -15.47
N ASP A 2 15.41 -23.48 -14.96
CA ASP A 2 15.83 -22.92 -13.68
C ASP A 2 15.95 -21.37 -13.62
N SER A 3 16.38 -20.73 -14.71
CA SER A 3 16.52 -19.26 -14.72
C SER A 3 15.16 -18.53 -14.56
N ILE A 4 14.10 -19.10 -15.15
CA ILE A 4 12.76 -18.50 -15.12
C ILE A 4 12.15 -18.55 -13.72
N TYR A 5 12.41 -19.60 -12.92
CA TYR A 5 11.88 -19.65 -11.54
C TYR A 5 12.59 -18.65 -10.63
N LYS A 6 13.92 -18.54 -10.74
CA LYS A 6 14.70 -17.58 -9.95
C LYS A 6 14.22 -16.16 -10.23
N LEU A 7 13.96 -15.87 -11.51
CA LEU A 7 13.36 -14.60 -11.93
C LEU A 7 11.96 -14.39 -11.32
N LYS A 8 11.07 -15.38 -11.35
CA LYS A 8 9.72 -15.27 -10.76
C LYS A 8 9.76 -14.97 -9.26
N ILE A 9 10.60 -15.69 -8.51
CA ILE A 9 10.76 -15.46 -7.07
C ILE A 9 11.35 -14.07 -6.81
N PHE A 10 12.38 -13.69 -7.58
CA PHE A 10 12.99 -12.37 -7.46
C PHE A 10 11.99 -11.24 -7.69
N VAL A 11 11.22 -11.30 -8.78
CA VAL A 11 10.19 -10.30 -9.09
C VAL A 11 9.12 -10.29 -8.01
N MET A 12 8.69 -11.44 -7.51
CA MET A 12 7.70 -11.52 -6.43
C MET A 12 8.20 -10.85 -5.14
N LEU A 13 9.44 -11.12 -4.73
CA LEU A 13 10.05 -10.49 -3.56
C LEU A 13 10.20 -8.98 -3.74
N LEU A 14 10.62 -8.54 -4.94
CA LEU A 14 10.72 -7.13 -5.26
C LEU A 14 9.34 -6.44 -5.20
N SER A 15 8.28 -7.08 -5.71
CA SER A 15 6.91 -6.56 -5.63
C SER A 15 6.41 -6.43 -4.18
N VAL A 16 6.69 -7.40 -3.32
CA VAL A 16 6.32 -7.31 -1.89
C VAL A 16 7.11 -6.21 -1.20
N ALA A 17 8.39 -6.07 -1.49
CA ALA A 17 9.22 -5.01 -0.93
C ALA A 17 8.75 -3.61 -1.35
N THR A 18 8.49 -3.38 -2.64
CA THR A 18 7.99 -2.09 -3.14
C THR A 18 6.60 -1.77 -2.61
N PHE A 19 5.71 -2.76 -2.52
CA PHE A 19 4.39 -2.61 -1.90
C PHE A 19 4.52 -2.21 -0.42
N THR A 20 5.41 -2.87 0.33
CA THR A 20 5.63 -2.57 1.76
C THR A 20 6.14 -1.14 1.96
N VAL A 21 7.14 -0.72 1.16
CA VAL A 21 7.64 0.66 1.20
C VAL A 21 6.53 1.66 0.86
N MET A 22 5.71 1.37 -0.15
CA MET A 22 4.58 2.21 -0.54
C MET A 22 3.56 2.37 0.59
N VAL A 23 3.18 1.27 1.25
CA VAL A 23 2.23 1.29 2.38
C VAL A 23 2.79 2.09 3.56
N ILE A 24 4.07 1.92 3.89
CA ILE A 24 4.72 2.67 4.97
C ILE A 24 4.69 4.17 4.68
N LEU A 25 5.05 4.58 3.46
CA LEU A 25 5.03 5.99 3.06
C LEU A 25 3.61 6.57 3.11
N ASN A 26 2.60 5.83 2.63
CA ASN A 26 1.21 6.26 2.69
C ASN A 26 0.67 6.34 4.12
N ALA A 27 0.99 5.36 4.97
CA ALA A 27 0.60 5.36 6.38
C ALA A 27 1.26 6.51 7.14
N GLY A 28 2.54 6.77 6.89
CA GLY A 28 3.27 7.91 7.47
C GLY A 28 2.71 9.27 7.01
N ASN A 29 2.26 9.37 5.76
CA ASN A 29 1.56 10.55 5.23
C ASN A 29 0.17 10.73 5.88
N ALA A 30 -0.60 9.65 6.01
CA ALA A 30 -1.96 9.69 6.55
C ALA A 30 -1.98 10.05 8.05
N THR A 31 -1.01 9.57 8.82
CA THR A 31 -0.91 9.80 10.28
C THR A 31 -0.14 11.08 10.63
N GLY A 32 0.61 11.66 9.68
CA GLY A 32 1.49 12.79 9.95
C GLY A 32 2.74 12.44 10.77
N LEU A 33 3.09 11.15 10.87
CA LEU A 33 4.30 10.67 11.56
C LEU A 33 5.59 11.17 10.90
N PHE A 34 5.63 11.24 9.56
CA PHE A 34 6.79 11.69 8.80
C PHE A 34 6.84 13.21 8.64
N LYS A 35 6.97 13.90 9.78
CA LYS A 35 7.12 15.36 9.83
C LYS A 35 8.38 15.78 9.07
N GLY A 36 8.22 16.61 8.04
CA GLY A 36 9.30 17.10 7.18
C GLY A 36 9.36 16.44 5.79
N LEU A 37 8.92 15.18 5.68
CA LEU A 37 8.75 14.53 4.37
C LEU A 37 7.42 14.91 3.73
N PHE A 38 6.37 14.98 4.54
CA PHE A 38 5.05 15.46 4.13
C PHE A 38 4.71 16.74 4.89
N ARG A 39 4.13 17.72 4.17
CA ARG A 39 3.77 19.04 4.74
C ARG A 39 2.45 18.99 5.51
N THR A 40 1.49 18.20 5.03
CA THR A 40 0.12 18.09 5.56
C THR A 40 -0.43 16.71 5.26
N THR A 41 -1.37 16.22 6.08
CA THR A 41 -2.08 14.96 5.80
C THR A 41 -3.26 15.20 4.85
N PRO A 42 -3.74 14.16 4.15
CA PRO A 42 -4.98 14.23 3.36
C PRO A 42 -6.20 14.65 4.20
N GLY A 43 -6.28 14.19 5.46
CA GLY A 43 -7.34 14.58 6.39
C GLY A 43 -7.31 16.07 6.70
N ASN A 44 -6.14 16.61 7.05
CA ASN A 44 -5.96 18.05 7.34
C ASN A 44 -6.29 18.94 6.14
N ILE A 45 -5.94 18.52 4.91
CA ILE A 45 -6.32 19.27 3.70
C ILE A 45 -7.84 19.24 3.50
N SER A 46 -8.44 18.06 3.68
CA SER A 46 -9.89 17.87 3.51
C SER A 46 -10.68 18.70 4.52
N ASP A 47 -10.25 18.73 5.77
CA ASP A 47 -10.87 19.56 6.81
C ASP A 47 -10.69 21.06 6.54
N LYS A 48 -9.55 21.46 5.96
CA LYS A 48 -9.27 22.87 5.63
C LYS A 48 -10.07 23.36 4.43
N TYR A 49 -10.23 22.52 3.41
CA TYR A 49 -10.94 22.83 2.17
C TYR A 49 -12.20 21.96 2.06
N ASN A 50 -13.11 22.17 3.00
CA ASN A 50 -14.37 21.44 3.05
C ASN A 50 -15.34 21.96 1.97
N THR A 51 -15.90 21.03 1.20
CA THR A 51 -16.87 21.24 0.12
C THR A 51 -17.97 20.20 0.26
N ASP A 52 -19.09 20.36 -0.44
CA ASP A 52 -20.18 19.37 -0.45
C ASP A 52 -19.75 17.97 -0.95
N PHE A 53 -18.59 17.88 -1.60
CA PHE A 53 -17.99 16.62 -2.07
C PHE A 53 -16.88 16.09 -1.16
N THR A 54 -16.49 16.83 -0.12
CA THR A 54 -15.43 16.43 0.79
C THR A 54 -15.93 15.27 1.65
N PRO A 55 -15.32 14.07 1.55
CA PRO A 55 -15.78 12.93 2.32
C PRO A 55 -15.47 13.14 3.80
N ALA A 56 -16.31 12.56 4.66
CA ALA A 56 -16.06 12.53 6.10
C ALA A 56 -14.72 11.84 6.41
N GLY A 57 -14.05 12.26 7.49
CA GLY A 57 -12.72 11.77 7.84
C GLY A 57 -12.61 10.24 7.98
N TRP A 58 -13.68 9.58 8.44
CA TRP A 58 -13.72 8.11 8.55
C TRP A 58 -13.68 7.41 7.18
N THR A 59 -14.10 8.06 6.10
CA THR A 59 -14.08 7.50 4.75
C THR A 59 -12.65 7.21 4.29
N PHE A 60 -11.63 7.89 4.82
CA PHE A 60 -10.23 7.60 4.53
C PHE A 60 -9.77 6.22 5.05
N LEU A 61 -10.56 5.54 5.90
CA LEU A 61 -10.28 4.17 6.31
C LEU A 61 -10.36 3.17 5.15
N ILE A 62 -10.97 3.54 4.01
CA ILE A 62 -11.03 2.71 2.80
C ILE A 62 -9.63 2.28 2.32
N TRP A 63 -8.61 3.11 2.55
CA TRP A 63 -7.23 2.79 2.17
C TRP A 63 -6.72 1.52 2.86
N ASN A 64 -7.11 1.29 4.11
CA ASN A 64 -6.74 0.05 4.83
C ASN A 64 -7.33 -1.19 4.17
N VAL A 65 -8.58 -1.10 3.70
CA VAL A 65 -9.25 -2.20 2.98
C VAL A 65 -8.56 -2.47 1.65
N ILE A 66 -8.25 -1.42 0.89
CA ILE A 66 -7.54 -1.52 -0.39
C ILE A 66 -6.16 -2.16 -0.21
N TYR A 67 -5.38 -1.70 0.77
CA TYR A 67 -4.06 -2.27 1.05
C TYR A 67 -4.13 -3.70 1.55
N ALA A 68 -5.10 -4.04 2.41
CA ALA A 68 -5.30 -5.41 2.87
C ALA A 68 -5.64 -6.34 1.69
N TRP A 69 -6.49 -5.89 0.76
CA TRP A 69 -6.83 -6.66 -0.44
C TRP A 69 -5.64 -6.84 -1.38
N GLN A 70 -4.84 -5.79 -1.61
CA GLN A 70 -3.62 -5.89 -2.41
C GLN A 70 -2.60 -6.85 -1.78
N LEU A 71 -2.45 -6.82 -0.45
CA LEU A 71 -1.59 -7.75 0.26
C LEU A 71 -2.10 -9.19 0.11
N ALA A 72 -3.40 -9.43 0.26
CA ALA A 72 -4.00 -10.74 0.06
C ALA A 72 -3.72 -11.29 -1.35
N TRP A 73 -3.83 -10.43 -2.38
CA TRP A 73 -3.49 -10.81 -3.75
C TRP A 73 -2.01 -11.17 -3.93
N LEU A 74 -1.09 -10.39 -3.34
CA LEU A 74 0.35 -10.70 -3.38
C LEU A 74 0.67 -12.02 -2.67
N LEU A 75 0.06 -12.27 -1.51
CA LEU A 75 0.23 -13.53 -0.78
C LEU A 75 -0.34 -14.71 -1.57
N TYR A 76 -1.49 -14.54 -2.21
CA TYR A 76 -2.05 -15.55 -3.11
C TYR A 76 -1.09 -15.86 -4.27
N ALA A 77 -0.58 -14.84 -4.97
CA ALA A 77 0.39 -15.01 -6.05
C ALA A 77 1.67 -15.71 -5.58
N LEU A 78 2.21 -15.33 -4.41
CA LEU A 78 3.36 -15.99 -3.78
C LEU A 78 3.08 -17.47 -3.50
N SER A 79 1.93 -17.78 -2.90
CA SER A 79 1.54 -19.16 -2.60
C SER A 79 1.46 -20.02 -3.87
N GLY A 80 0.98 -19.46 -4.99
CA GLY A 80 0.92 -20.15 -6.27
C GLY A 80 2.29 -20.41 -6.91
N ILE A 81 3.27 -19.52 -6.70
CA ILE A 81 4.66 -19.73 -7.14
C ILE A 81 5.32 -20.84 -6.30
N CYS A 82 5.11 -20.84 -4.98
CA CYS A 82 5.68 -21.84 -4.06
C CYS A 82 5.06 -23.23 -4.22
N ARG A 83 3.77 -23.36 -4.57
CA ARG A 83 3.07 -24.65 -4.77
C ARG A 83 3.34 -25.35 -6.10
N ARG A 84 3.92 -24.64 -7.09
CA ARG A 84 4.27 -25.22 -8.40
C ARG A 84 5.68 -25.83 -8.41
N TYR A 85 6.32 -25.90 -7.24
CA TYR A 85 7.48 -26.70 -6.91
C TYR A 85 7.07 -27.81 -5.95
#